data_AF-A0A4S2FP89-F1
#
_entry.id   AF-A0A4S2FP89-F1
#
_cell.length_a   1.000
_cell.length_b   1.000
_cell.length_c   1.000
_cell.angle_alpha   90.00
_cell.angle_beta   90.00
_cell.angle_gamma   90.00
#
_symmetry.space_group_name_H-M   'P 1'
#
loop_
_entity.id
_entity.type
_entity.pdbx_description
1 polymer ?
#
loop_
_entity_poly.entity_id
_entity_poly.type
_entity_poly.pdbx_seq_one_letter_code
_entity_poly.pdbx_strand_id
1 'polypeptide(L)'
;MRRLNYYDLDDINLESGIYGINNTGGRKDAPSNDSTGISLGMIIIFNGKGMSLGGNPVVQIAVEYMANSIKVRTYWSTKWYEWVQIATL
;
A
#
# COMPACT_ATOMS: atom_id res chain seq x y z
N MET A 1 -10.47 -11.15 -4.38
CA MET A 1 -9.23 -10.60 -3.79
C MET A 1 -8.22 -10.40 -4.92
N ARG A 2 -7.77 -9.16 -5.16
CA ARG A 2 -6.77 -8.82 -6.19
C ARG A 2 -5.36 -9.02 -5.57
N ARG A 3 -4.39 -9.60 -6.30
CA ARG A 3 -3.02 -9.87 -5.79
C ARG A 3 -2.06 -8.72 -6.17
N LEU A 4 -1.20 -8.24 -5.27
CA LEU A 4 -0.27 -7.12 -5.51
C LEU A 4 0.96 -7.46 -6.35
N ASN A 5 1.20 -8.74 -6.68
CA ASN A 5 2.29 -9.12 -7.59
C ASN A 5 2.14 -8.49 -9.00
N TYR A 6 1.07 -7.71 -9.23
CA TYR A 6 0.71 -7.02 -10.47
C TYR A 6 0.52 -5.51 -10.33
N TYR A 7 0.59 -4.93 -9.13
CA TYR A 7 0.25 -3.52 -8.90
C TYR A 7 1.43 -2.76 -8.30
N ASP A 8 1.70 -1.57 -8.84
CA ASP A 8 2.61 -0.60 -8.24
C ASP A 8 1.91 0.07 -7.05
N LEU A 9 2.50 -0.01 -5.85
CA LEU A 9 1.93 0.63 -4.67
C LEU A 9 2.01 2.15 -4.73
N ASP A 10 2.84 2.72 -5.60
CA ASP A 10 2.90 4.16 -5.81
C ASP A 10 1.88 4.66 -6.85
N ASP A 11 1.12 3.76 -7.50
CA ASP A 11 0.04 4.13 -8.42
C ASP A 11 -1.10 4.82 -7.66
N ILE A 12 -1.13 6.15 -7.78
CA ILE A 12 -2.17 7.00 -7.18
C ILE A 12 -3.55 6.78 -7.79
N ASN A 13 -3.66 6.08 -8.92
CA ASN A 13 -4.93 5.75 -9.56
C ASN A 13 -5.45 4.39 -9.13
N LEU A 14 -4.67 3.62 -8.36
CA LEU A 14 -5.07 2.32 -7.85
C LEU A 14 -6.38 2.45 -7.07
N GLU A 15 -7.35 1.61 -7.42
CA GLU A 15 -8.69 1.67 -6.85
C GLU A 15 -8.67 1.34 -5.36
N SER A 16 -9.55 1.98 -4.60
CA SER A 16 -9.80 1.61 -3.22
C SER A 16 -10.15 0.12 -3.12
N GLY A 17 -9.60 -0.57 -2.13
CA GLY A 17 -9.83 -2.00 -1.97
C GLY A 17 -8.78 -2.69 -1.11
N ILE A 18 -8.92 -4.01 -1.02
CA ILE A 18 -8.01 -4.88 -0.27
C ILE A 18 -7.24 -5.77 -1.26
N TYR A 19 -5.93 -5.75 -1.15
CA TYR A 19 -5.02 -6.49 -2.03
C TYR A 19 -4.03 -7.31 -1.20
N GLY A 20 -3.59 -8.47 -1.71
CA GLY A 20 -2.60 -9.31 -1.02
C GLY A 20 -1.17 -8.92 -1.36
N ILE A 21 -0.29 -8.77 -0.36
CA ILE A 21 1.15 -8.57 -0.51
C ILE A 21 1.82 -9.95 -0.57
N ASN A 22 2.60 -10.23 -1.62
CA ASN A 22 3.35 -11.48 -1.74
C ASN A 22 4.63 -11.27 -2.56
N ASN A 23 5.67 -10.79 -1.88
CA ASN A 23 6.98 -10.49 -2.46
C ASN A 23 7.86 -11.76 -2.65
N THR A 24 7.49 -12.87 -2.00
CA THR A 24 8.19 -14.18 -2.12
C THR A 24 7.69 -15.04 -3.28
N GLY A 25 6.57 -14.66 -3.93
CA GLY A 25 5.87 -15.44 -4.95
C GLY A 25 6.30 -15.27 -6.40
N GLY A 26 7.35 -14.49 -6.68
CA GLY A 26 8.08 -14.54 -7.96
C GLY A 26 7.53 -13.73 -9.13
N ARG A 27 8.24 -12.67 -9.49
CA ARG A 27 8.51 -12.27 -10.88
C ARG A 27 9.79 -11.43 -10.91
N LYS A 28 10.65 -11.65 -11.92
CA LYS A 28 11.92 -10.93 -12.11
C LYS A 28 11.74 -9.41 -12.32
N ASP A 29 10.55 -9.01 -12.76
CA ASP A 29 10.21 -7.63 -13.16
C ASP A 29 8.91 -7.11 -12.52
N ALA A 30 8.53 -7.61 -11.34
CA ALA A 30 7.42 -7.01 -10.59
C ALA A 30 7.84 -5.57 -10.18
N PRO A 31 6.94 -4.56 -10.29
CA PRO A 31 7.27 -3.20 -9.86
C PRO A 31 7.76 -3.25 -8.41
N SER A 32 9.01 -2.88 -8.20
CA SER A 32 9.76 -3.13 -6.96
C SER A 32 9.42 -2.15 -5.83
N ASN A 33 8.28 -1.47 -5.92
CA ASN A 33 7.98 -0.35 -5.04
C ASN A 33 7.14 -0.72 -3.82
N ASP A 34 7.27 -1.98 -3.39
CA ASP A 34 6.80 -2.44 -2.08
C ASP A 34 7.77 -2.00 -0.97
N SER A 35 7.87 -0.67 -0.80
CA SER A 35 8.69 -0.01 0.23
C SER A 35 8.10 -0.15 1.64
N THR A 36 7.03 -0.94 1.80
CA THR A 36 6.43 -1.23 3.11
C THR A 36 7.41 -1.94 4.03
N GLY A 37 8.33 -2.74 3.49
CA GLY A 37 9.14 -3.68 4.26
C GLY A 37 8.32 -4.86 4.82
N ILE A 38 7.09 -5.08 4.35
CA ILE A 38 6.26 -6.26 4.63
C ILE A 38 6.36 -7.17 3.40
N SER A 39 6.93 -8.37 3.56
CA SER A 39 7.16 -9.28 2.43
C SER A 39 5.95 -10.17 2.08
N LEU A 40 5.07 -10.42 3.05
CA LEU A 40 3.85 -11.21 2.90
C LEU A 40 2.77 -10.63 3.80
N GLY A 41 1.56 -10.45 3.28
CA GLY A 41 0.47 -9.85 4.05
C GLY A 41 -0.67 -9.34 3.18
N MET A 42 -1.30 -8.24 3.60
CA MET A 42 -2.32 -7.54 2.84
C MET A 42 -2.16 -6.02 2.95
N ILE A 43 -2.67 -5.31 1.96
CA ILE A 43 -2.78 -3.86 1.98
C ILE A 43 -4.24 -3.45 1.79
N ILE A 44 -4.62 -2.38 2.46
CA ILE A 44 -5.90 -1.69 2.29
C ILE A 44 -5.59 -0.33 1.69
N ILE A 45 -6.27 -0.01 0.58
CA ILE A 45 -6.11 1.25 -0.15
C ILE A 45 -7.40 2.04 -0.04
N PHE A 46 -7.29 3.30 0.36
CA PHE A 46 -8.35 4.29 0.29
C PHE A 46 -7.90 5.39 -0.66
N ASN A 47 -8.51 5.46 -1.84
CA ASN A 47 -8.30 6.51 -2.82
C ASN A 47 -9.45 7.52 -2.70
N GLY A 48 -9.19 8.67 -2.09
CA GLY A 48 -10.16 9.73 -1.91
C GLY A 48 -10.26 10.56 -3.18
N LYS A 49 -11.15 10.22 -4.12
CA LYS A 49 -11.33 11.01 -5.36
C LYS A 49 -12.24 12.21 -5.12
N GLY A 50 -11.82 13.38 -5.61
CA GLY A 50 -12.66 14.57 -5.68
C GLY A 50 -12.85 15.29 -4.34
N MET A 51 -11.87 15.22 -3.43
CA MET A 51 -11.94 16.01 -2.21
C MET A 51 -11.81 17.50 -2.54
N SER A 52 -12.67 18.31 -1.93
CA SER A 52 -12.72 19.77 -2.15
C SER A 52 -11.43 20.50 -1.76
N LEU A 53 -10.67 19.93 -0.81
CA LEU A 53 -9.34 20.39 -0.39
C LEU A 53 -8.40 19.19 -0.36
N GLY A 54 -7.19 19.35 -0.91
CA GLY A 54 -6.15 18.29 -0.90
C GLY A 54 -6.12 17.38 -2.14
N GLY A 55 -7.04 17.55 -3.10
CA GLY A 55 -7.03 16.83 -4.37
C GLY A 55 -7.52 15.39 -4.22
N ASN A 56 -6.69 14.43 -4.62
CA ASN A 56 -6.99 13.00 -4.53
C ASN A 56 -6.03 12.28 -3.58
N PRO A 57 -6.19 12.41 -2.25
CA PRO A 57 -5.30 11.73 -1.33
C PRO A 57 -5.48 10.21 -1.41
N VAL A 58 -4.39 9.50 -1.15
CA VAL A 58 -4.40 8.03 -1.02
C VAL A 58 -3.90 7.65 0.35
N VAL A 59 -4.62 6.79 1.06
CA VAL A 59 -4.16 6.18 2.31
C VAL A 59 -3.92 4.70 2.05
N GLN A 60 -2.77 4.21 2.50
CA GLN A 60 -2.43 2.79 2.40
C GLN A 60 -2.10 2.25 3.77
N ILE A 61 -2.71 1.12 4.13
CA ILE A 61 -2.47 0.40 5.39
C ILE A 61 -2.01 -1.01 5.04
N ALA A 62 -0.77 -1.35 5.38
CA ALA A 62 -0.20 -2.67 5.17
C ALA A 62 -0.20 -3.44 6.49
N VAL A 63 -0.63 -4.70 6.43
CA VAL A 63 -0.69 -5.63 7.56
C VAL A 63 0.10 -6.87 7.19
N GLU A 64 1.14 -7.18 7.97
CA GLU A 64 1.96 -8.37 7.78
C GLU A 64 1.14 -9.66 8.00
N TYR A 65 1.54 -10.74 7.35
CA TYR A 65 1.11 -12.09 7.70
C TYR A 65 1.33 -12.36 9.20
N MET A 66 0.30 -12.87 9.88
CA MET A 66 0.19 -12.99 11.35
C MET A 66 0.05 -11.66 12.13
N ALA A 67 -0.04 -10.52 11.42
CA ALA A 67 -0.25 -9.20 12.00
C ALA A 67 0.83 -8.71 12.99
N ASN A 68 2.07 -9.23 12.92
CA ASN A 68 3.14 -8.76 13.83
C ASN A 68 3.59 -7.32 13.52
N SER A 69 3.34 -6.83 12.30
CA SER A 69 3.62 -5.45 11.89
C SER A 69 2.45 -4.84 11.15
N ILE A 70 2.07 -3.62 11.53
CA ILE A 70 1.11 -2.78 10.79
C ILE A 70 1.77 -1.46 10.45
N LYS A 71 1.71 -1.08 9.17
CA LYS A 71 2.30 0.15 8.66
C LYS A 71 1.30 0.95 7.87
N VAL A 72 1.44 2.27 7.89
CA VAL A 72 0.59 3.20 7.14
C VAL A 72 1.45 4.19 6.38
N ARG A 73 1.00 4.59 5.19
CA ARG A 73 1.50 5.79 4.52
C ARG A 73 0.37 6.53 3.82
N THR A 74 0.66 7.75 3.41
CA THR A 74 -0.30 8.57 2.66
C THR A 74 0.35 9.22 1.45
N TYR A 75 -0.42 9.37 0.39
CA TYR A 75 -0.17 10.32 -0.67
C TYR A 75 -1.01 11.56 -0.39
N TRP A 76 -0.36 12.71 -0.23
CA TRP A 76 -1.04 13.98 -0.02
C TRP A 76 -0.24 15.09 -0.67
N SER A 77 -0.92 16.10 -1.23
CA SER A 77 -0.26 17.27 -1.84
C SER A 77 0.89 16.89 -2.78
N THR A 78 0.58 16.01 -3.73
CA THR A 78 1.46 15.54 -4.81
C THR A 78 2.69 14.71 -4.41
N LYS A 79 2.76 14.19 -3.18
CA LYS A 79 3.88 13.33 -2.75
C LYS A 79 3.43 12.18 -1.86
N TRP A 80 4.18 11.09 -1.92
CA TRP A 80 4.13 10.04 -0.91
C TRP A 80 4.90 10.46 0.33
N TYR A 81 4.31 10.19 1.49
CA TYR A 81 5.01 10.24 2.77
C TYR A 81 5.56 8.85 3.10
N GLU A 82 6.60 8.82 3.94
CA GLU A 82 7.23 7.58 4.37
C GLU A 82 6.25 6.66 5.12
N TRP A 83 6.54 5.36 5.05
CA TRP A 83 5.83 4.37 5.83
C TRP A 83 6.10 4.55 7.33
N VAL A 84 5.04 4.66 8.11
CA VAL A 84 5.09 4.72 9.57
C VAL A 84 4.54 3.43 10.14
N GLN A 85 5.29 2.80 11.04
CA GLN A 85 4.83 1.64 11.81
C GLN A 85 3.93 2.11 12.95
N ILE A 86 2.72 1.55 13.04
CA ILE A 86 1.71 1.96 14.03
C ILE A 86 1.40 0.89 15.08
N ALA A 87 1.80 -0.36 14.82
CA ALA A 87 1.70 -1.43 15.80
C ALA A 87 2.77 -2.50 15.56
N THR A 88 3.20 -3.10 16.66
CA THR A 88 3.99 -4.33 16.72
C THR A 88 3.39 -5.20 17.83
N LEU A 89 3.12 -6.47 17.54
CA LEU A 89 2.54 -7.42 18.50
C LEU A 89 3.61 -8.34 19.08
#